data_AF-A0AAN0JNA2-F1
#
_entry.id   AF-A0AAN0JNA2-F1
#
_cell.length_a   1.000
_cell.length_b   1.000
_cell.length_c   1.000
_cell.angle_alpha   90.00
_cell.angle_beta   90.00
_cell.angle_gamma   90.00
#
_symmetry.space_group_name_H-M   'P 1'
#
loop_
_entity.id
_entity.type
_entity.pdbx_description
1 polymer ?
#
loop_
_entity_poly.entity_id
_entity_poly.type
_entity_poly.pdbx_seq_one_letter_code
_entity_poly.pdbx_strand_id
1 'polypeptide(L)'
;MSKSLTVDNSTIKFQIWDTAGQERYRSLLPMYYRNAAAAIVVYDITNEGSFTVLQDWIAELHRLGPPNIVLAIAGNKCDLEDIREVCLV
;
A
#
# COMPACT_ATOMS: atom_id res chain seq x y z
N MET A 1 -10.84 -6.17 7.72
CA MET A 1 -11.90 -6.68 6.81
C MET A 1 -11.51 -8.05 6.28
N SER A 2 -12.45 -8.95 5.98
CA SER A 2 -12.13 -10.22 5.30
C SER A 2 -12.90 -10.39 4.00
N LYS A 3 -12.22 -10.86 2.95
CA LYS A 3 -12.82 -11.17 1.64
C LYS A 3 -12.27 -12.49 1.12
N SER A 4 -13.10 -13.29 0.46
CA SER A 4 -12.65 -14.54 -0.17
C SER A 4 -12.81 -14.44 -1.68
N LEU A 5 -11.83 -14.94 -2.43
CA LEU A 5 -11.84 -15.01 -3.89
C LEU A 5 -11.42 -16.42 -4.31
N THR A 6 -12.01 -16.93 -5.39
CA THR A 6 -11.58 -18.20 -6.00
C THR A 6 -10.70 -17.89 -7.20
N VAL A 7 -9.47 -18.39 -7.17
CA VAL A 7 -8.48 -18.26 -8.25
C VAL A 7 -7.96 -19.65 -8.56
N ASP A 8 -7.94 -20.05 -9.82
CA ASP A 8 -7.45 -21.37 -10.27
C ASP A 8 -8.01 -22.54 -9.43
N ASN A 9 -9.33 -22.52 -9.23
CA ASN A 9 -10.07 -23.52 -8.45
C ASN A 9 -9.67 -23.61 -6.95
N SER A 10 -8.91 -22.65 -6.45
CA SER A 10 -8.49 -22.52 -5.05
C SER A 10 -9.18 -21.31 -4.40
N THR A 11 -9.79 -21.50 -3.23
CA THR A 11 -10.39 -20.38 -2.47
C THR A 11 -9.35 -19.75 -1.56
N ILE A 12 -9.05 -18.48 -1.79
CA ILE A 12 -8.13 -17.68 -0.98
C ILE A 12 -8.95 -16.71 -0.13
N LYS A 13 -8.69 -16.69 1.18
CA LYS A 13 -9.29 -15.75 2.13
C LYS A 13 -8.28 -14.65 2.49
N PHE A 14 -8.57 -13.43 2.06
CA PHE A 14 -7.82 -12.23 2.36
C PHE A 14 -8.25 -11.62 3.70
N GLN A 15 -7.28 -11.33 4.56
CA GLN A 15 -7.43 -10.42 5.69
C GLN A 15 -6.83 -9.08 5.28
N ILE A 16 -7.68 -8.07 5.15
CA ILE A 16 -7.30 -6.76 4.64
C ILE A 16 -7.34 -5.79 5.82
N TRP A 17 -6.18 -5.19 6.09
CA TRP A 17 -6.00 -4.13 7.06
C TRP A 17 -5.86 -2.81 6.31
N ASP A 18 -6.74 -1.86 6.64
CA ASP A 18 -6.60 -0.48 6.20
C ASP A 18 -5.90 0.29 7.32
N THR A 19 -4.80 0.96 6.99
CA THR A 19 -4.02 1.75 7.94
C THR A 19 -4.34 3.21 7.74
N ALA A 20 -4.65 3.93 8.81
CA ALA A 20 -4.74 5.38 8.72
C ALA A 20 -3.37 5.94 8.29
N GLY A 21 -3.28 6.45 7.06
CA GLY A 21 -2.04 6.94 6.44
C GLY A 21 -1.50 8.27 7.01
N GLN A 22 -1.85 8.61 8.25
CA GLN A 22 -1.29 9.75 8.95
C GLN A 22 -0.04 9.35 9.73
N GLU A 23 0.98 10.21 9.71
CA GLU A 23 2.25 10.01 10.41
C GLU A 23 2.09 9.76 11.92
N ARG A 24 1.02 10.28 12.54
CA ARG A 24 0.73 10.04 13.96
C ARG A 24 0.45 8.57 14.30
N TYR A 25 0.10 7.75 13.31
CA TYR A 25 -0.14 6.31 13.48
C TYR A 25 1.04 5.45 13.03
N ARG A 26 2.16 6.08 12.65
CA ARG A 26 3.36 5.39 12.15
C ARG A 26 3.93 4.39 13.17
N SER A 27 3.75 4.66 14.47
CA SER A 27 4.15 3.74 15.54
C SER A 27 3.39 2.41 15.55
N LEU A 28 2.21 2.34 14.93
CA LEU A 28 1.38 1.12 14.88
C LEU A 28 1.77 0.20 13.72
N LEU A 29 2.45 0.70 12.69
CA LEU A 29 2.77 -0.05 11.47
C LEU A 29 3.49 -1.38 11.65
N PRO A 30 4.45 -1.53 12.58
CA PRO A 30 5.10 -2.82 12.80
C PRO A 30 4.11 -3.95 13.13
N MET A 31 2.95 -3.61 13.72
CA MET A 31 1.90 -4.60 14.01
C MET A 31 1.16 -5.06 12.74
N TYR A 32 1.05 -4.18 11.74
CA TYR A 32 0.34 -4.45 10.48
C TYR A 32 1.22 -5.18 9.46
N TYR A 33 2.54 -4.97 9.50
CA TYR A 33 3.49 -5.71 8.65
C TYR A 33 3.68 -7.16 9.09
N ARG A 34 3.48 -7.46 10.37
CA ARG A 34 3.72 -8.78 10.93
C ARG A 34 2.83 -9.83 10.24
N ASN A 35 3.47 -10.82 9.61
CA ASN A 35 2.82 -11.89 8.85
C ASN A 35 1.99 -11.43 7.64
N ALA A 36 2.19 -10.19 7.17
CA ALA A 36 1.57 -9.74 5.93
C ALA A 36 2.20 -10.46 4.73
N ALA A 37 1.36 -11.06 3.89
CA ALA A 37 1.81 -11.69 2.64
C ALA A 37 2.01 -10.68 1.51
N ALA A 38 1.26 -9.57 1.54
CA ALA A 38 1.34 -8.50 0.55
C ALA A 38 1.03 -7.15 1.19
N ALA A 39 1.55 -6.09 0.58
CA ALA A 39 1.24 -4.71 0.89
C ALA A 39 0.96 -3.92 -0.40
N ILE A 40 -0.02 -3.02 -0.32
CA ILE A 40 -0.29 -2.04 -1.37
C ILE A 40 -0.01 -0.67 -0.78
N VAL A 41 0.99 0.03 -1.31
CA VAL A 41 1.31 1.41 -0.91
C VAL A 41 0.71 2.34 -1.95
N VAL A 42 -0.11 3.28 -1.48
CA VAL A 42 -0.97 4.09 -2.33
C VAL A 42 -0.53 5.54 -2.24
N TYR A 43 -0.40 6.21 -3.38
CA TYR A 43 -0.21 7.66 -3.46
C TYR A 43 -1.35 8.30 -4.26
N ASP A 44 -1.45 9.61 -4.19
CA ASP A 44 -2.43 10.41 -4.93
C ASP A 44 -1.76 11.04 -6.16
N ILE A 45 -2.28 10.78 -7.36
CA ILE A 45 -1.67 11.27 -8.60
C ILE A 45 -1.71 12.80 -8.74
N THR A 46 -2.58 13.48 -7.99
CA THR A 46 -2.73 14.94 -8.00
C THR A 46 -1.95 15.59 -6.84
N ASN A 47 -1.05 14.86 -6.19
CA ASN A 47 -0.26 15.37 -5.06
C ASN A 47 1.13 14.74 -5.07
N GLU A 48 2.12 15.45 -5.62
CA GLU A 48 3.52 15.01 -5.68
C GLU A 48 4.11 14.72 -4.29
N GLY A 49 3.71 15.46 -3.26
CA GLY A 49 4.13 15.23 -1.89
C GLY A 49 3.75 13.84 -1.37
N SER A 50 2.59 13.32 -1.78
CA SER A 50 2.15 11.97 -1.40
C SER A 50 3.04 10.88 -2.02
N PHE A 51 3.54 11.10 -3.25
CA PHE A 51 4.48 10.19 -3.92
C PHE A 51 5.85 10.21 -3.27
N THR A 52 6.33 11.40 -2.86
CA THR A 52 7.58 11.53 -2.09
C THR A 52 7.48 10.75 -0.78
N VAL A 53 6.41 10.95 -0.01
CA VAL A 53 6.19 10.26 1.27
C VAL A 53 6.06 8.74 1.08
N LEU A 54 5.47 8.27 -0.02
CA LEU A 54 5.38 6.84 -0.36
C LEU A 54 6.75 6.16 -0.42
N GLN A 55 7.83 6.84 -0.81
CA GLN A 55 9.18 6.26 -0.82
C GLN A 55 9.66 5.90 0.59
N ASP A 56 9.35 6.75 1.59
CA ASP A 56 9.67 6.47 2.99
C ASP A 56 8.91 5.24 3.51
N TRP A 57 7.65 5.10 3.08
CA TRP A 57 6.81 3.93 3.42
C TRP A 57 7.36 2.65 2.84
N ILE A 58 7.83 2.66 1.59
CA ILE A 58 8.47 1.51 0.95
C ILE A 58 9.77 1.14 1.68
N ALA A 59 10.62 2.12 1.97
CA ALA A 59 11.86 1.89 2.70
C ALA A 59 11.61 1.29 4.09
N GLU A 60 10.59 1.79 4.79
CA GLU A 60 10.21 1.27 6.10
C GLU A 60 9.63 -0.15 6.02
N LEU A 61 8.79 -0.44 5.02
CA LEU A 61 8.25 -1.77 4.77
C LEU A 61 9.36 -2.78 4.46
N HIS A 62 10.35 -2.42 3.64
CA HIS A 62 11.50 -3.29 3.39
C HIS A 62 12.34 -3.54 4.65
N ARG A 63 12.41 -2.56 5.56
CA ARG A 63 13.20 -2.67 6.80
C ARG A 63 12.49 -3.50 7.87
N LEU A 64 11.17 -3.36 8.00
CA LEU A 64 10.40 -3.91 9.12
C LEU A 64 9.49 -5.08 8.73
N GLY A 65 9.18 -5.22 7.44
CA GLY A 65 8.29 -6.23 6.91
C GLY A 65 8.96 -7.59 6.70
N PRO A 66 8.17 -8.62 6.36
CA PRO A 66 8.69 -9.93 5.97
C PRO A 66 9.57 -9.84 4.72
N PRO A 67 10.64 -10.65 4.61
CA PRO A 67 11.59 -10.57 3.49
C PRO A 67 10.97 -10.94 2.13
N ASN A 68 9.87 -11.67 2.13
CA ASN A 68 9.17 -12.17 0.93
C ASN A 68 7.80 -11.49 0.73
N ILE A 69 7.58 -10.32 1.32
CA ILE A 69 6.32 -9.60 1.15
C ILE A 69 6.16 -9.14 -0.30
N VAL A 70 4.99 -9.40 -0.89
CA VAL A 70 4.66 -8.88 -2.22
C VAL A 70 4.27 -7.41 -2.10
N LEU A 71 5.03 -6.52 -2.75
CA LEU A 71 4.77 -5.08 -2.75
C LEU A 71 4.14 -4.65 -4.08
N ALA A 72 3.01 -3.96 -4.00
CA ALA A 72 2.40 -3.23 -5.12
C ALA A 72 2.30 -1.73 -4.79
N ILE A 73 2.50 -0.89 -5.81
CA ILE A 73 2.30 0.56 -5.71
C ILE A 73 1.06 0.92 -6.52
N ALA A 74 0.18 1.74 -5.96
CA ALA A 74 -1.03 2.20 -6.63
C ALA A 74 -1.07 3.74 -6.67
N GLY A 75 -1.16 4.31 -7.87
CA GLY A 75 -1.52 5.72 -8.06
C GLY A 75 -3.04 5.85 -8.03
N ASN A 76 -3.58 6.38 -6.94
CA ASN A 76 -5.00 6.58 -6.73
C ASN A 76 -5.47 7.92 -7.31
N LYS A 77 -6.79 8.07 -7.43
CA LYS A 77 -7.47 9.23 -8.05
C LYS A 77 -7.18 9.40 -9.54
N CYS A 78 -7.05 8.28 -10.27
CA CYS A 78 -6.83 8.28 -11.71
C CYS A 78 -7.99 8.90 -12.52
N ASP A 79 -9.15 9.10 -11.89
CA ASP A 79 -10.26 9.89 -12.44
C ASP A 79 -9.94 11.39 -12.57
N LEU A 80 -8.92 11.90 -11.87
CA LEU A 80 -8.49 13.31 -11.89
C LEU A 80 -7.30 13.57 -12.83
N GLU A 81 -7.29 12.92 -14.00
CA GLU A 81 -6.17 12.96 -14.95
C GLU A 81 -5.79 14.38 -15.39
N ASP A 82 -6.76 15.27 -15.56
CA ASP A 82 -6.56 16.65 -16.03
C ASP A 82 -5.69 17.51 -15.08
N ILE A 83 -5.59 17.10 -13.81
CA ILE A 83 -4.79 17.77 -12.77
C ILE A 83 -3.71 16.85 -12.20
N ARG A 84 -3.29 15.83 -12.97
CA ARG A 84 -2.19 14.96 -12.59
C ARG A 84 -0.91 15.78 -12.40
N GLU A 85 -0.25 15.56 -11.26
CA GLU A 85 1.07 16.13 -10.95
C GLU A 85 2.18 15.08 -11.07
N VAL A 86 1.85 13.80 -10.84
CA VAL A 86 2.83 12.70 -10.87
C VAL A 86 2.75 11.94 -12.19
N CYS A 87 3.78 12.10 -13.02
CA CYS A 87 3.92 11.37 -14.28
C CYS A 87 4.76 10.11 -14.07
N LEU A 88 4.27 8.95 -14.53
CA LEU A 88 5.06 7.72 -14.56
C LEU A 88 5.89 7.74 -15.85
N VAL A 89 7.22 7.67 -15.71
CA VAL A 89 8.18 7.63 -16.83
C VAL A 89 8.15 6.27 -17.51
#